data_AF-A0A3R9FUD6-F1
#
_entry.id   AF-A0A3R9FUD6-F1
#
_cell.length_a   1.000
_cell.length_b   1.000
_cell.length_c   1.000
_cell.angle_alpha   90.00
_cell.angle_beta   90.00
_cell.angle_gamma   90.00
#
_symmetry.space_group_name_H-M   'P 1'
#
loop_
_entity.id
_entity.type
_entity.pdbx_description
1 polymer ?
#
loop_
_entity_poly.entity_id
_entity_poly.type
_entity_poly.pdbx_seq_one_letter_code
_entity_poly.pdbx_strand_id
1 'polypeptide(L)'
;MSHMVYLKIMGEQQGDISQGCGSEQSVGNRYQYGHEDEIYVFSLDDSVTNTSQGVKYHGINFCKTVDKSSPLLMNAINNNERCWMNFDFYRINRSGRWEKYFNIEVRGASLSVDITQICTSCIDQEYITVQFDYICYRHLAAGTEYCHLIAPERYNTLFPVAMKITEPEIKKREITLTIGVFFDGTGNNITNANLRMSDCNPERFGIDPGEAGEFNQRCMEKKGITGTGATSYLGGHTNIHWLNSLYVEDLKITDDLSVYQQKIYVEGIGTENNKADSLMGMGLGNYDTGVIAKTDRAVQLIRDKIADFISKLHSQQVTIKALQFDVFGFSRGAAAARHFASRVFQRDPALVNAVSAAFSAVTYQGKPAGEVRFLGIFDTVAAVGGVEDGFNPHDSNNPGVRLALPRGIAKQVFHLTAMHECRYNFCLNSVKGHWPELSLPGAHSDIGGGYNAKETEYLFLTRPEIETRPESVPDSETRVYRHAAVQARRLLDYPVLAPLLPSGVMQTESDADDRMPQDRYGTAQKRV
;
A
#
# COMPACT_ATOMS: atom_id res chain seq x y z
N MET A 1 -38.55 6.01 18.45
CA MET A 1 -38.43 6.39 19.87
C MET A 1 -37.62 7.68 19.91
N SER A 2 -38.14 8.79 20.44
CA SER A 2 -37.54 10.14 20.32
C SER A 2 -36.63 10.55 21.49
N HIS A 3 -36.60 9.75 22.56
CA HIS A 3 -35.79 9.98 23.76
C HIS A 3 -35.14 8.66 24.17
N MET A 4 -33.86 8.70 24.51
CA MET A 4 -33.08 7.53 24.93
C MET A 4 -32.34 7.86 26.22
N VAL A 5 -32.29 6.90 27.14
CA VAL A 5 -31.56 7.00 28.39
C VAL A 5 -30.56 5.86 28.46
N TYR A 6 -29.30 6.19 28.69
CA TYR A 6 -28.22 5.23 28.88
C TYR A 6 -27.67 5.34 30.29
N LEU A 7 -27.31 4.21 30.87
CA LEU A 7 -26.83 4.10 32.22
C LEU A 7 -25.44 3.47 32.23
N LYS A 8 -24.48 4.18 32.83
CA LYS A 8 -23.17 3.63 33.21
C LYS A 8 -23.16 3.33 34.70
N ILE A 9 -22.72 2.12 35.07
CA ILE A 9 -22.65 1.66 36.47
C ILE A 9 -21.25 1.16 36.77
N MET A 10 -20.65 1.69 37.83
CA MET A 10 -19.40 1.17 38.40
C MET A 10 -19.62 0.74 39.84
N GLY A 11 -19.38 -0.53 40.14
CA GLY A 11 -19.41 -1.08 41.48
C GLY A 11 -18.04 -0.97 42.16
N GLU A 12 -18.03 -0.74 43.47
CA GLU A 12 -16.79 -0.68 44.27
C GLU A 12 -15.99 -1.99 44.28
N GLN A 13 -16.66 -3.14 44.09
CA GLN A 13 -16.05 -4.47 44.08
C GLN A 13 -15.97 -5.04 42.65
N GLN A 14 -17.04 -4.90 41.87
CA GLN A 14 -17.17 -5.49 40.53
C GLN A 14 -16.53 -4.64 39.42
N GLY A 15 -16.18 -3.37 39.69
CA GLY A 15 -15.65 -2.47 38.66
C GLY A 15 -16.74 -2.02 37.69
N ASP A 16 -16.44 -1.92 36.39
CA ASP A 16 -17.40 -1.47 35.38
C ASP A 16 -18.47 -2.54 35.10
N ILE A 17 -19.60 -2.46 35.80
CA ILE A 17 -20.73 -3.38 35.67
C ILE A 17 -21.39 -3.22 34.29
N SER A 18 -21.40 -2.00 33.75
CA SER A 18 -22.02 -1.68 32.45
C SER A 18 -21.18 -2.12 31.24
N GLN A 19 -19.92 -2.51 31.42
CA GLN A 19 -19.03 -2.91 30.34
C GLN A 19 -19.63 -4.02 29.46
N GLY A 20 -19.75 -3.78 28.16
CA GLY A 20 -20.31 -4.70 27.18
C GLY A 20 -21.83 -4.95 27.29
N CYS A 21 -22.56 -4.24 28.15
CA CYS A 21 -24.00 -4.46 28.35
C CYS A 21 -24.84 -4.03 27.15
N GLY A 22 -24.41 -3.02 26.41
CA GLY A 22 -25.09 -2.57 25.20
C GLY A 22 -24.80 -3.44 23.98
N SER A 23 -23.83 -4.37 24.04
CA SER A 23 -23.36 -5.16 22.89
C SER A 23 -24.39 -6.14 22.31
N GLU A 24 -24.19 -6.57 21.06
CA GLU A 24 -25.04 -7.58 20.40
C GLU A 24 -25.11 -8.91 21.19
N GLN A 25 -24.03 -9.32 21.85
CA GLN A 25 -24.02 -10.53 22.68
C GLN A 25 -24.91 -10.40 23.92
N SER A 26 -25.18 -9.18 24.36
CA SER A 26 -25.92 -8.87 25.59
C SER A 26 -27.40 -8.61 25.29
N VAL A 27 -27.70 -7.74 24.33
CA VAL A 27 -29.09 -7.28 24.03
C VAL A 27 -29.60 -7.67 22.65
N GLY A 28 -28.84 -8.46 21.89
CA GLY A 28 -29.19 -8.91 20.54
C GLY A 28 -29.46 -7.76 19.58
N ASN A 29 -30.55 -7.86 18.82
CA ASN A 29 -30.95 -6.86 17.81
C ASN A 29 -31.30 -5.47 18.36
N ARG A 30 -31.27 -5.27 19.69
CA ARG A 30 -31.46 -3.96 20.33
C ARG A 30 -30.16 -3.19 20.55
N TYR A 31 -29.03 -3.79 20.20
CA TYR A 31 -27.72 -3.15 20.23
C TYR A 31 -27.74 -1.82 19.45
N GLN A 32 -27.07 -0.81 20.02
CA GLN A 32 -26.84 0.47 19.38
C GLN A 32 -25.35 0.79 19.38
N TYR A 33 -24.83 1.10 18.19
CA TYR A 33 -23.42 1.44 17.99
C TYR A 33 -23.03 2.68 18.80
N GLY A 34 -21.89 2.61 19.50
CA GLY A 34 -21.36 3.68 20.34
C GLY A 34 -21.86 3.69 21.79
N HIS A 35 -22.69 2.72 22.17
CA HIS A 35 -23.24 2.53 23.52
C HIS A 35 -22.93 1.11 24.06
N GLU A 36 -21.83 0.49 23.61
CA GLU A 36 -21.48 -0.90 23.92
C GLU A 36 -21.29 -1.15 25.43
N ASP A 37 -20.75 -0.15 26.14
CA ASP A 37 -20.43 -0.20 27.57
C ASP A 37 -21.48 0.54 28.43
N GLU A 38 -22.70 0.66 27.91
CA GLU A 38 -23.82 1.33 28.59
C GLU A 38 -25.08 0.47 28.58
N ILE A 39 -25.91 0.62 29.61
CA ILE A 39 -27.17 -0.09 29.77
C ILE A 39 -28.30 0.79 29.20
N TYR A 40 -29.17 0.20 28.37
CA TYR A 40 -30.34 0.92 27.85
C TYR A 40 -31.49 0.93 28.88
N VAL A 41 -31.94 2.13 29.26
CA VAL A 41 -32.97 2.35 30.27
C VAL A 41 -34.28 2.77 29.59
N PHE A 42 -35.34 2.00 29.82
CA PHE A 42 -36.68 2.23 29.26
C PHE A 42 -37.46 3.32 29.99
N SER A 43 -37.32 3.38 31.32
CA SER A 43 -37.96 4.39 32.15
C SER A 43 -37.12 4.67 33.38
N LEU A 44 -37.22 5.90 33.90
CA LEU A 44 -36.61 6.33 35.13
C LEU A 44 -37.57 7.27 35.85
N ASP A 45 -37.84 6.95 37.11
CA ASP A 45 -38.67 7.72 38.02
C ASP A 45 -37.85 8.06 39.26
N ASP A 46 -37.82 9.35 39.57
CA ASP A 46 -37.18 9.87 40.76
C ASP A 46 -38.14 10.85 41.44
N SER A 47 -38.24 10.76 42.75
CA SER A 47 -39.22 11.55 43.50
C SER A 47 -38.66 12.04 44.83
N VAL A 48 -38.97 13.30 45.10
CA VAL A 48 -38.56 14.02 46.31
C VAL A 48 -39.79 14.66 46.92
N THR A 49 -40.00 14.48 48.21
CA THR A 49 -41.10 15.10 48.95
C THR A 49 -40.56 16.03 50.02
N ASN A 50 -41.01 17.29 50.02
CA ASN A 50 -40.75 18.22 51.10
C ASN A 50 -41.91 18.17 52.09
N THR A 51 -41.62 17.81 53.33
CA THR A 51 -42.60 17.67 54.41
C THR A 51 -42.73 18.91 55.29
N SER A 52 -42.17 20.05 54.86
CA SER A 52 -41.95 21.29 55.63
C SER A 52 -41.07 21.17 56.88
N GLN A 53 -40.75 19.95 57.32
CA GLN A 53 -39.78 19.63 58.37
C GLN A 53 -38.47 19.03 57.83
N GLY A 54 -38.42 18.72 56.53
CA GLY A 54 -37.27 18.12 55.87
C GLY A 54 -37.61 17.61 54.48
N VAL A 55 -36.57 17.47 53.66
CA VAL A 55 -36.65 16.88 52.32
C VAL A 55 -36.42 15.37 52.44
N LYS A 56 -37.34 14.57 51.91
CA LYS A 56 -37.21 13.11 51.83
C LYS A 56 -37.04 12.69 50.38
N TYR A 57 -35.93 12.01 50.10
CA TYR A 57 -35.66 11.34 48.84
C TYR A 57 -36.22 9.91 48.90
N HIS A 58 -36.94 9.48 47.87
CA HIS A 58 -37.54 8.13 47.84
C HIS A 58 -36.69 7.11 47.07
N GLY A 59 -35.56 7.53 46.50
CA GLY A 59 -34.70 6.71 45.66
C GLY A 59 -35.07 6.82 44.17
N ILE A 60 -34.15 6.34 43.32
CA ILE A 60 -34.37 6.25 41.86
C ILE A 60 -34.91 4.86 41.54
N ASN A 61 -36.00 4.82 40.78
CA ASN A 61 -36.53 3.61 40.18
C ASN A 61 -36.29 3.65 38.68
N PHE A 62 -35.72 2.61 38.10
CA PHE A 62 -35.58 2.54 36.65
C PHE A 62 -35.87 1.14 36.12
N CYS A 63 -36.26 1.08 34.84
CA CYS A 63 -36.54 -0.15 34.13
C CYS A 63 -35.55 -0.32 32.97
N LYS A 64 -34.98 -1.51 32.83
CA LYS A 64 -34.10 -1.90 31.72
C LYS A 64 -34.53 -3.24 31.15
N THR A 65 -33.92 -3.66 30.05
CA THR A 65 -34.04 -5.05 29.57
C THR A 65 -33.18 -5.99 30.41
N VAL A 66 -33.51 -7.29 30.41
CA VAL A 66 -32.54 -8.30 30.85
C VAL A 66 -31.34 -8.26 29.90
N ASP A 67 -30.13 -8.13 30.47
CA ASP A 67 -28.87 -7.99 29.73
C ASP A 67 -27.70 -8.59 30.54
N LYS A 68 -26.46 -8.42 30.07
CA LYS A 68 -25.24 -8.88 30.75
C LYS A 68 -25.12 -8.37 32.20
N SER A 69 -25.62 -7.18 32.51
CA SER A 69 -25.52 -6.61 33.87
C SER A 69 -26.48 -7.25 34.86
N SER A 70 -27.59 -7.86 34.42
CA SER A 70 -28.60 -8.46 35.31
C SER A 70 -28.01 -9.36 36.42
N PRO A 71 -27.17 -10.38 36.13
CA PRO A 71 -26.53 -11.17 37.19
C PRO A 71 -25.52 -10.37 38.05
N LEU A 72 -24.90 -9.33 37.51
CA LEU A 72 -23.96 -8.47 38.24
C LEU A 72 -24.69 -7.54 39.22
N LEU A 73 -25.87 -7.05 38.85
CA LEU A 73 -26.74 -6.28 39.73
C LEU A 73 -27.25 -7.12 40.89
N MET A 74 -27.61 -8.38 40.63
CA MET A 74 -27.96 -9.33 41.69
C MET A 74 -26.79 -9.57 42.66
N ASN A 75 -25.55 -9.69 42.15
CA ASN A 75 -24.35 -9.77 43.00
C ASN A 75 -24.16 -8.50 43.82
N ALA A 76 -24.41 -7.32 43.24
CA ALA A 76 -24.27 -6.05 43.94
C ALA A 76 -25.27 -5.97 45.12
N ILE A 77 -26.51 -6.41 44.92
CA ILE A 77 -27.53 -6.50 45.99
C ILE A 77 -27.08 -7.48 47.07
N ASN A 78 -26.70 -8.71 46.70
CA ASN A 78 -26.32 -9.75 47.66
C ASN A 78 -25.12 -9.31 48.53
N ASN A 79 -24.19 -8.56 47.95
CA ASN A 79 -22.98 -8.11 48.65
C ASN A 79 -23.11 -6.71 49.27
N ASN A 80 -24.30 -6.10 49.23
CA ASN A 80 -24.53 -4.70 49.62
C ASN A 80 -23.49 -3.74 49.02
N GLU A 81 -23.11 -4.01 47.78
CA GLU A 81 -22.11 -3.24 47.05
C GLU A 81 -22.64 -1.84 46.76
N ARG A 82 -21.78 -0.85 46.98
CA ARG A 82 -22.07 0.53 46.59
C ARG A 82 -21.60 0.77 45.17
N CYS A 83 -22.38 1.54 44.44
CA CYS A 83 -22.13 1.85 43.06
C CYS A 83 -22.07 3.36 42.83
N TRP A 84 -21.35 3.73 41.79
CA TRP A 84 -21.49 4.99 41.09
C TRP A 84 -22.40 4.73 39.87
N MET A 85 -23.39 5.59 39.66
CA MET A 85 -24.32 5.47 38.53
C MET A 85 -24.43 6.80 37.80
N ASN A 86 -24.46 6.75 36.48
CA ASN A 86 -24.57 7.93 35.64
C ASN A 86 -25.57 7.69 34.51
N PHE A 87 -26.68 8.43 34.55
CA PHE A 87 -27.76 8.37 33.58
C PHE A 87 -27.62 9.52 32.57
N ASP A 88 -27.47 9.17 31.31
CA ASP A 88 -27.30 10.11 30.20
C ASP A 88 -28.54 10.14 29.32
N PHE A 89 -29.12 11.33 29.17
CA PHE A 89 -30.37 11.54 28.46
C PHE A 89 -30.11 12.19 27.10
N TYR A 90 -30.65 11.55 26.06
CA TYR A 90 -30.51 11.96 24.68
C TYR A 90 -31.84 12.43 24.11
N ARG A 91 -31.78 13.45 23.25
CA ARG A 91 -32.91 13.94 22.46
C ARG A 91 -32.48 14.23 21.03
N ILE A 92 -33.45 14.34 20.13
CA ILE A 92 -33.19 14.79 18.76
C ILE A 92 -33.08 16.32 18.75
N ASN A 93 -31.98 16.83 18.21
CA ASN A 93 -31.73 18.26 18.07
C ASN A 93 -32.35 18.84 16.78
N ARG A 94 -32.23 20.16 16.59
CA ARG A 94 -32.79 20.86 15.41
C ARG A 94 -32.27 20.34 14.07
N SER A 95 -31.11 19.69 14.04
CA SER A 95 -30.50 19.10 12.84
C SER A 95 -30.88 17.63 12.62
N GLY A 96 -31.79 17.07 13.43
CA GLY A 96 -32.20 15.66 13.34
C GLY A 96 -31.19 14.67 13.94
N ARG A 97 -30.18 15.15 14.67
CA ARG A 97 -29.16 14.29 15.30
C ARG A 97 -29.43 14.12 16.79
N TRP A 98 -29.01 12.98 17.33
CA TRP A 98 -29.01 12.75 18.77
C TRP A 98 -28.01 13.67 19.46
N GLU A 99 -28.44 14.35 20.52
CA GLU A 99 -27.59 15.12 21.43
C GLU A 99 -27.85 14.70 22.87
N LYS A 100 -26.76 14.51 23.64
CA LYS A 100 -26.83 14.38 25.10
C LYS A 100 -27.14 15.75 25.68
N TYR A 101 -28.27 15.89 26.36
CA TYR A 101 -28.73 17.21 26.84
C TYR A 101 -28.89 17.29 28.36
N PHE A 102 -29.06 16.15 29.02
CA PHE A 102 -29.29 16.06 30.46
C PHE A 102 -28.56 14.86 31.05
N ASN A 103 -28.16 14.96 32.31
CA ASN A 103 -27.43 13.94 33.02
C ASN A 103 -27.86 13.89 34.49
N ILE A 104 -27.99 12.69 35.04
CA ILE A 104 -28.18 12.44 36.47
C ILE A 104 -27.04 11.56 36.96
N GLU A 105 -26.22 12.09 37.87
CA GLU A 105 -25.13 11.37 38.52
C GLU A 105 -25.54 11.01 39.94
N VAL A 106 -25.25 9.77 40.35
CA VAL A 106 -25.59 9.24 41.67
C VAL A 106 -24.37 8.55 42.26
N ARG A 107 -24.07 8.83 43.54
CA ARG A 107 -22.93 8.23 44.26
C ARG A 107 -23.37 7.57 45.55
N GLY A 108 -22.63 6.54 45.95
CA GLY A 108 -22.99 5.70 47.09
C GLY A 108 -24.31 4.98 46.85
N ALA A 109 -24.63 4.68 45.60
CA ALA A 109 -25.85 4.00 45.22
C ALA A 109 -25.86 2.57 45.79
N SER A 110 -26.88 2.20 46.56
CA SER A 110 -27.12 0.82 46.98
C SER A 110 -28.44 0.35 46.37
N LEU A 111 -28.38 -0.75 45.64
CA LEU A 111 -29.57 -1.39 45.07
C LEU A 111 -30.37 -2.05 46.21
N SER A 112 -31.65 -1.72 46.31
CA SER A 112 -32.53 -2.23 47.37
C SER A 112 -33.55 -3.25 46.88
N VAL A 113 -33.94 -3.17 45.60
CA VAL A 113 -34.92 -4.06 44.98
C VAL A 113 -34.51 -4.31 43.53
N ASP A 114 -34.61 -5.56 43.10
CA ASP A 114 -34.48 -5.98 41.70
C ASP A 114 -35.57 -7.01 41.40
N ILE A 115 -36.45 -6.67 40.44
CA ILE A 115 -37.57 -7.50 40.00
C ILE A 115 -37.40 -7.78 38.51
N THR A 116 -36.99 -9.00 38.19
CA THR A 116 -36.96 -9.51 36.82
C THR A 116 -38.33 -10.04 36.40
N GLN A 117 -38.86 -9.54 35.29
CA GLN A 117 -40.09 -9.98 34.65
C GLN A 117 -39.79 -10.57 33.27
N ILE A 118 -39.97 -11.88 33.14
CA ILE A 118 -39.80 -12.60 31.88
C ILE A 118 -41.16 -12.70 31.19
N CYS A 119 -41.23 -12.27 29.93
CA CYS A 119 -42.47 -12.10 29.19
C CYS A 119 -42.45 -12.87 27.87
N THR A 120 -43.41 -13.76 27.63
CA THR A 120 -43.46 -14.57 26.39
C THR A 120 -43.87 -13.78 25.15
N SER A 121 -44.45 -12.60 25.30
CA SER A 121 -44.98 -11.78 24.20
C SER A 121 -44.50 -10.33 24.21
N CYS A 122 -43.55 -9.99 25.09
CA CYS A 122 -43.00 -8.65 25.24
C CYS A 122 -41.53 -8.73 25.64
N ILE A 123 -40.89 -7.58 25.82
CA ILE A 123 -39.47 -7.52 26.19
C ILE A 123 -39.33 -7.92 27.65
N ASP A 124 -38.37 -8.78 27.97
CA ASP A 124 -38.02 -9.09 29.35
C ASP A 124 -37.50 -7.83 30.04
N GLN A 125 -38.12 -7.47 31.17
CA GLN A 125 -37.87 -6.23 31.88
C GLN A 125 -37.32 -6.48 33.27
N GLU A 126 -36.47 -5.57 33.72
CA GLU A 126 -35.86 -5.60 35.04
C GLU A 126 -36.07 -4.24 35.70
N TYR A 127 -36.75 -4.25 36.85
CA TYR A 127 -37.10 -3.05 37.62
C TYR A 127 -36.20 -2.94 38.84
N ILE A 128 -35.44 -1.85 38.91
CA ILE A 128 -34.39 -1.65 39.91
C ILE A 128 -34.69 -0.40 40.73
N THR A 129 -34.66 -0.54 42.05
CA THR A 129 -34.74 0.57 43.00
C THR A 129 -33.39 0.82 43.64
N VAL A 130 -32.96 2.08 43.63
CA VAL A 130 -31.66 2.52 44.12
C VAL A 130 -31.83 3.59 45.19
N GLN A 131 -31.24 3.35 46.36
CA GLN A 131 -31.01 4.38 47.37
C GLN A 131 -29.61 4.97 47.18
N PHE A 132 -29.43 6.24 47.52
CA PHE A 132 -28.19 6.94 47.24
C PHE A 132 -27.82 7.95 48.32
N ASP A 133 -26.53 8.24 48.39
CA ASP A 133 -25.97 9.16 49.38
C ASP A 133 -25.75 10.56 48.76
N TYR A 134 -25.63 10.63 47.43
CA TYR A 134 -25.51 11.87 46.67
C TYR A 134 -26.19 11.74 45.31
N ILE A 135 -26.81 12.83 44.87
CA ILE A 135 -27.39 12.97 43.53
C ILE A 135 -27.03 14.33 42.93
N CYS A 136 -26.79 14.38 41.63
CA CYS A 136 -26.65 15.61 40.89
C CYS A 136 -27.31 15.55 39.52
N TYR A 137 -28.09 16.58 39.20
CA TYR A 137 -28.76 16.78 37.93
C TYR A 137 -28.04 17.89 37.18
N ARG A 138 -27.78 17.69 35.89
CA ARG A 138 -27.16 18.69 35.03
C ARG A 138 -27.90 18.77 33.71
N HIS A 139 -28.39 19.96 33.37
CA HIS A 139 -28.88 20.26 32.02
C HIS A 139 -27.75 20.84 31.19
N LEU A 140 -27.03 19.97 30.50
CA LEU A 140 -25.79 20.27 29.76
C LEU A 140 -25.98 21.35 28.69
N ALA A 141 -27.10 21.30 27.97
CA ALA A 141 -27.37 22.28 26.90
C ALA A 141 -27.80 23.68 27.41
N ALA A 142 -28.16 23.81 28.69
CA ALA A 142 -28.63 25.07 29.29
C ALA A 142 -27.72 25.57 30.43
N GLY A 143 -26.74 24.76 30.84
CA GLY A 143 -25.75 25.11 31.86
C GLY A 143 -26.29 25.17 33.29
N THR A 144 -27.44 24.57 33.58
CA THR A 144 -28.01 24.55 34.95
C THR A 144 -27.71 23.23 35.65
N GLU A 145 -27.46 23.30 36.96
CA GLU A 145 -27.20 22.14 37.79
C GLU A 145 -27.86 22.23 39.18
N TYR A 146 -28.15 21.06 39.75
CA TYR A 146 -28.59 20.90 41.13
C TYR A 146 -27.93 19.64 41.70
N CYS A 147 -27.12 19.78 42.75
CA CYS A 147 -26.53 18.64 43.44
C CYS A 147 -26.92 18.66 44.92
N HIS A 148 -27.16 17.48 45.49
CA HIS A 148 -27.48 17.32 46.91
C HIS A 148 -26.77 16.11 47.51
N LEU A 149 -26.19 16.31 48.69
CA LEU A 149 -25.53 15.29 49.48
C LEU A 149 -26.41 14.95 50.68
N ILE A 150 -26.97 13.74 50.68
CA ILE A 150 -27.91 13.25 51.69
C ILE A 150 -27.15 12.77 52.94
N ALA A 151 -25.95 12.22 52.76
CA ALA A 151 -25.09 11.69 53.83
C ALA A 151 -23.75 12.47 53.89
N PRO A 152 -23.70 13.66 54.52
CA PRO A 152 -22.51 14.51 54.57
C PRO A 152 -21.28 13.84 55.17
N GLU A 153 -21.47 12.94 56.12
CA GLU A 153 -20.42 12.17 56.78
C GLU A 153 -19.63 11.26 55.82
N ARG A 154 -20.20 10.94 54.65
CA ARG A 154 -19.58 10.12 53.61
C ARG A 154 -18.89 10.93 52.52
N TYR A 155 -18.72 12.24 52.70
CA TYR A 155 -18.14 13.11 51.66
C TYR A 155 -16.78 12.59 51.14
N ASN A 156 -15.85 12.24 52.04
CA ASN A 156 -14.50 11.83 51.65
C ASN A 156 -14.45 10.46 50.94
N THR A 157 -15.42 9.58 51.20
CA THR A 157 -15.56 8.30 50.48
C THR A 157 -16.22 8.48 49.12
N LEU A 158 -17.20 9.38 49.00
CA LEU A 158 -17.93 9.65 47.75
C LEU A 158 -17.16 10.57 46.78
N PHE A 159 -16.27 11.40 47.30
CA PHE A 159 -15.47 12.38 46.57
C PHE A 159 -13.99 12.26 46.96
N PRO A 160 -13.31 11.15 46.61
CA PRO A 160 -11.87 11.03 46.84
C PRO A 160 -11.15 12.18 46.10
N VAL A 161 -10.09 12.72 46.73
CA VAL A 161 -9.30 13.82 46.17
C VAL A 161 -8.76 13.42 44.79
N ALA A 162 -9.45 13.93 43.76
CA ALA A 162 -9.13 13.89 42.34
C ALA A 162 -8.41 12.62 41.84
N MET A 163 -9.15 11.54 41.60
CA MET A 163 -8.84 10.78 40.39
C MET A 163 -9.17 11.71 39.22
N LYS A 164 -8.15 12.05 38.42
CA LYS A 164 -8.35 12.64 37.09
C LYS A 164 -9.37 11.75 36.37
N ILE A 165 -10.58 12.24 36.22
CA ILE A 165 -11.50 11.73 35.22
C ILE A 165 -10.82 12.08 33.90
N THR A 166 -10.04 11.15 33.36
CA THR A 166 -9.80 11.14 31.92
C THR A 166 -11.17 10.99 31.31
N GLU A 167 -11.67 12.07 30.71
CA GLU A 167 -12.76 11.99 29.73
C GLU A 167 -12.51 10.75 28.87
N PRO A 168 -13.53 9.93 28.58
CA PRO A 168 -13.34 8.78 27.71
C PRO A 168 -12.64 9.28 26.46
N GLU A 169 -11.42 8.77 26.21
CA GLU A 169 -10.69 9.08 24.99
C GLU A 169 -11.66 8.82 23.85
N ILE A 170 -12.07 9.88 23.17
CA ILE A 170 -12.62 9.77 21.83
C ILE A 170 -11.60 8.93 21.08
N LYS A 171 -11.91 7.66 20.79
CA LYS A 171 -11.00 6.74 20.10
C LYS A 171 -10.68 7.36 18.75
N LYS A 172 -9.58 8.13 18.69
CA LYS A 172 -9.06 8.69 17.46
C LYS A 172 -8.68 7.50 16.61
N ARG A 173 -9.34 7.38 15.46
CA ARG A 173 -9.08 6.29 14.54
C ARG A 173 -7.67 6.44 13.99
N GLU A 174 -6.79 5.53 14.36
CA GLU A 174 -5.41 5.50 13.87
C GLU A 174 -5.35 4.69 12.57
N ILE A 175 -4.83 5.31 11.52
CA ILE A 175 -4.68 4.69 10.20
C ILE A 175 -3.19 4.50 9.86
N THR A 176 -2.84 3.31 9.40
CA THR A 176 -1.60 3.06 8.66
C THR A 176 -1.90 2.99 7.18
N LEU A 177 -1.33 3.91 6.40
CA LEU A 177 -1.46 3.92 4.94
C LEU A 177 -0.19 3.32 4.33
N THR A 178 -0.34 2.27 3.53
CA THR A 178 0.74 1.66 2.75
C THR A 178 0.54 1.98 1.27
N ILE A 179 1.56 2.51 0.61
CA ILE A 179 1.53 2.79 -0.84
C ILE A 179 2.52 1.86 -1.54
N GLY A 180 2.01 1.00 -2.42
CA GLY A 180 2.81 0.24 -3.37
C GLY A 180 3.36 1.17 -4.45
N VAL A 181 4.68 1.22 -4.63
CA VAL A 181 5.35 2.07 -5.62
C VAL A 181 6.05 1.17 -6.64
N PHE A 182 5.55 1.15 -7.87
CA PHE A 182 5.98 0.21 -8.91
C PHE A 182 6.75 0.95 -10.01
N PHE A 183 8.07 0.74 -10.10
CA PHE A 183 8.95 1.33 -11.11
C PHE A 183 9.29 0.33 -12.22
N ASP A 184 8.77 0.54 -13.43
CA ASP A 184 8.96 -0.39 -14.54
C ASP A 184 10.36 -0.31 -15.19
N GLY A 185 10.72 -1.33 -15.98
CA GLY A 185 12.00 -1.43 -16.69
C GLY A 185 12.16 -0.43 -17.84
N THR A 186 13.39 -0.19 -18.30
CA THR A 186 13.66 0.71 -19.44
C THR A 186 12.87 0.27 -20.67
N GLY A 187 12.23 1.23 -21.35
CA GLY A 187 11.48 0.93 -22.55
C GLY A 187 10.21 0.13 -22.30
N ASN A 188 9.76 -0.04 -21.04
CA ASN A 188 8.48 -0.68 -20.71
C ASN A 188 7.46 0.36 -20.27
N ASN A 189 6.27 0.32 -20.87
CA ASN A 189 5.18 1.23 -20.54
C ASN A 189 3.84 0.55 -20.76
N ILE A 190 3.07 0.34 -19.68
CA ILE A 190 1.76 -0.32 -19.76
C ILE A 190 0.80 0.42 -20.70
N THR A 191 0.76 1.75 -20.63
CA THR A 191 -0.16 2.56 -21.44
C THR A 191 0.14 2.36 -22.92
N ASN A 192 1.42 2.42 -23.30
CA ASN A 192 1.86 2.27 -24.68
C ASN A 192 1.64 0.84 -25.19
N ALA A 193 2.01 -0.16 -24.38
CA ALA A 193 1.75 -1.56 -24.68
C ALA A 193 0.26 -1.84 -24.86
N ASN A 194 -0.60 -1.38 -23.94
CA ASN A 194 -2.05 -1.54 -24.02
C ASN A 194 -2.68 -0.84 -25.24
N LEU A 195 -2.17 0.35 -25.59
CA LEU A 195 -2.60 1.06 -26.79
C LEU A 195 -2.29 0.23 -28.04
N ARG A 196 -1.09 -0.37 -28.12
CA ARG A 196 -0.74 -1.30 -29.20
C ARG A 196 -1.58 -2.57 -29.17
N MET A 197 -1.86 -3.14 -28.00
CA MET A 197 -2.73 -4.32 -27.85
C MET A 197 -4.16 -4.06 -28.34
N SER A 198 -4.68 -2.86 -28.07
CA SER A 198 -6.00 -2.38 -28.53
C SER A 198 -6.04 -2.23 -30.05
N ASP A 199 -5.06 -1.50 -30.59
CA ASP A 199 -5.11 -1.03 -31.98
C ASP A 199 -4.57 -2.07 -32.98
N CYS A 200 -3.67 -2.92 -32.52
CA CYS A 200 -2.90 -3.88 -33.31
C CYS A 200 -2.98 -5.25 -32.61
N ASN A 201 -4.15 -5.89 -32.65
CA ASN A 201 -4.35 -7.22 -32.07
C ASN A 201 -4.13 -8.33 -33.14
N PRO A 202 -3.01 -9.10 -33.09
CA PRO A 202 -2.71 -10.13 -34.08
C PRO A 202 -3.78 -11.23 -34.15
N GLU A 203 -4.36 -11.62 -33.01
CA GLU A 203 -5.39 -12.68 -32.95
C GLU A 203 -6.66 -12.28 -33.71
N ARG A 204 -7.03 -11.00 -33.64
CA ARG A 204 -8.17 -10.47 -34.40
C ARG A 204 -7.98 -10.62 -35.92
N PHE A 205 -6.75 -10.65 -36.39
CA PHE A 205 -6.39 -10.82 -37.80
C PHE A 205 -5.99 -12.26 -38.14
N GLY A 206 -6.07 -13.21 -37.20
CA GLY A 206 -5.69 -14.60 -37.41
C GLY A 206 -4.19 -14.80 -37.68
N ILE A 207 -3.35 -13.89 -37.19
CA ILE A 207 -1.89 -13.95 -37.35
C ILE A 207 -1.31 -15.00 -36.40
N ASP A 208 -0.38 -15.81 -36.90
CA ASP A 208 0.32 -16.79 -36.06
C ASP A 208 1.13 -16.09 -34.95
N PRO A 209 1.18 -16.63 -33.72
CA PRO A 209 1.98 -16.04 -32.65
C PRO A 209 3.46 -15.82 -32.99
N GLY A 210 4.05 -16.62 -33.89
CA GLY A 210 5.42 -16.44 -34.37
C GLY A 210 5.61 -15.24 -35.32
N GLU A 211 4.54 -14.77 -35.96
CA GLU A 211 4.55 -13.61 -36.87
C GLU A 211 4.05 -12.33 -36.19
N ALA A 212 3.56 -12.44 -34.95
CA ALA A 212 2.99 -11.34 -34.19
C ALA A 212 3.96 -10.17 -34.00
N GLY A 213 5.27 -10.45 -33.85
CA GLY A 213 6.31 -9.42 -33.71
C GLY A 213 6.39 -8.50 -34.93
N GLU A 214 6.53 -9.06 -36.14
CA GLU A 214 6.61 -8.29 -37.38
C GLU A 214 5.31 -7.55 -37.66
N PHE A 215 4.16 -8.20 -37.39
CA PHE A 215 2.86 -7.57 -37.48
C PHE A 215 2.75 -6.34 -36.57
N ASN A 216 3.13 -6.47 -35.29
CA ASN A 216 3.08 -5.39 -34.31
C ASN A 216 3.99 -4.24 -34.73
N GLN A 217 5.20 -4.54 -35.18
CA GLN A 217 6.14 -3.53 -35.68
C GLN A 217 5.54 -2.74 -36.84
N ARG A 218 5.08 -3.43 -37.89
CA ARG A 218 4.46 -2.79 -39.06
C ARG A 218 3.22 -1.95 -38.70
N CYS A 219 2.45 -2.40 -37.73
CA CYS A 219 1.28 -1.67 -37.27
C CYS A 219 1.66 -0.33 -36.61
N MET A 220 2.69 -0.34 -35.76
CA MET A 220 3.21 0.86 -35.12
C MET A 220 3.89 1.81 -36.12
N GLU A 221 4.59 1.26 -37.11
CA GLU A 221 5.20 2.04 -38.18
C GLU A 221 4.16 2.84 -38.98
N LYS A 222 2.99 2.24 -39.28
CA LYS A 222 1.86 2.95 -39.92
C LYS A 222 1.29 4.08 -39.07
N LYS A 223 1.48 4.02 -37.74
CA LYS A 223 1.10 5.07 -36.80
C LYS A 223 2.20 6.12 -36.58
N GLY A 224 3.32 6.03 -37.30
CA GLY A 224 4.43 6.96 -37.22
C GLY A 224 5.37 6.73 -36.03
N ILE A 225 5.24 5.58 -35.34
CA ILE A 225 6.09 5.21 -34.20
C ILE A 225 7.04 4.10 -34.68
N THR A 226 8.32 4.42 -34.87
CA THR A 226 9.29 3.54 -35.52
C THR A 226 10.58 3.41 -34.71
N GLY A 227 11.36 2.37 -35.01
CA GLY A 227 12.68 2.15 -34.42
C GLY A 227 12.64 2.11 -32.89
N THR A 228 13.61 2.77 -32.25
CA THR A 228 13.71 2.82 -30.78
C THR A 228 12.54 3.53 -30.11
N GLY A 229 11.80 4.37 -30.84
CA GLY A 229 10.59 5.04 -30.36
C GLY A 229 9.40 4.11 -30.15
N ALA A 230 9.45 2.88 -30.69
CA ALA A 230 8.40 1.87 -30.58
C ALA A 230 8.64 0.83 -29.47
N THR A 231 9.78 0.87 -28.78
CA THR A 231 10.23 -0.21 -27.87
C THR A 231 9.15 -0.61 -26.84
N SER A 232 8.51 0.38 -26.22
CA SER A 232 7.47 0.19 -25.21
C SER A 232 6.11 -0.24 -25.74
N TYR A 233 5.90 -0.13 -27.04
CA TYR A 233 4.71 -0.61 -27.72
C TYR A 233 4.84 -2.07 -28.15
N LEU A 234 6.07 -2.53 -28.40
CA LEU A 234 6.36 -3.86 -28.93
C LEU A 234 6.68 -4.91 -27.85
N GLY A 235 7.10 -4.46 -26.66
CA GLY A 235 7.36 -5.34 -25.52
C GLY A 235 6.09 -5.91 -24.87
N GLY A 236 6.27 -7.04 -24.17
CA GLY A 236 5.25 -7.64 -23.32
C GLY A 236 5.12 -6.95 -21.96
N HIS A 237 4.25 -7.48 -21.10
CA HIS A 237 4.12 -6.98 -19.73
C HIS A 237 5.26 -7.50 -18.83
N THR A 238 5.79 -6.62 -17.99
CA THR A 238 6.80 -6.96 -16.99
C THR A 238 6.18 -7.53 -15.72
N ASN A 239 6.99 -8.15 -14.88
CA ASN A 239 6.59 -8.57 -13.54
C ASN A 239 6.22 -7.38 -12.64
N ILE A 240 6.70 -6.17 -12.94
CA ILE A 240 6.27 -4.95 -12.24
C ILE A 240 4.82 -4.61 -12.59
N HIS A 241 4.42 -4.76 -13.86
CA HIS A 241 3.01 -4.68 -14.25
C HIS A 241 2.17 -5.72 -13.49
N TRP A 242 2.58 -6.99 -13.50
CA TRP A 242 1.81 -8.07 -12.85
C TRP A 242 1.69 -7.88 -11.35
N LEU A 243 2.79 -7.50 -10.68
CA LEU A 243 2.77 -7.18 -9.25
C LEU A 243 1.84 -5.99 -8.97
N ASN A 244 1.89 -4.92 -9.76
CA ASN A 244 0.98 -3.79 -9.61
C ASN A 244 -0.50 -4.22 -9.79
N SER A 245 -0.79 -5.08 -10.76
CA SER A 245 -2.13 -5.61 -11.00
C SER A 245 -2.63 -6.47 -9.83
N LEU A 246 -1.76 -7.32 -9.26
CA LEU A 246 -2.07 -8.21 -8.14
C LEU A 246 -2.06 -7.50 -6.77
N TYR A 247 -1.41 -6.34 -6.67
CA TYR A 247 -1.33 -5.60 -5.42
C TYR A 247 -2.71 -5.10 -5.00
N VAL A 248 -3.14 -5.52 -3.81
CA VAL A 248 -4.43 -5.15 -3.22
C VAL A 248 -4.52 -3.62 -3.12
N GLU A 249 -5.65 -3.07 -3.52
CA GLU A 249 -5.94 -1.65 -3.43
C GLU A 249 -7.30 -1.45 -2.79
N ASP A 250 -7.31 -0.77 -1.65
CA ASP A 250 -8.53 -0.49 -0.89
C ASP A 250 -9.25 0.70 -1.52
N LEU A 251 -10.20 0.40 -2.41
CA LEU A 251 -10.95 1.41 -3.15
C LEU A 251 -12.02 2.11 -2.28
N LYS A 252 -12.49 1.44 -1.22
CA LYS A 252 -13.48 1.95 -0.29
C LYS A 252 -12.83 2.22 1.05
N ILE A 253 -13.02 3.43 1.55
CA ILE A 253 -12.58 3.82 2.89
C ILE A 253 -13.78 3.65 3.82
N THR A 254 -13.74 2.64 4.67
CA THR A 254 -14.83 2.24 5.58
C THR A 254 -14.35 2.36 7.02
N ASP A 255 -15.20 2.76 7.96
CA ASP A 255 -14.75 3.13 9.31
C ASP A 255 -14.17 2.00 10.18
N ASP A 256 -14.32 0.75 9.75
CA ASP A 256 -13.83 -0.47 10.39
C ASP A 256 -12.34 -0.76 10.15
N LEU A 257 -11.74 -0.25 9.06
CA LEU A 257 -10.35 -0.55 8.73
C LEU A 257 -9.37 0.43 9.41
N SER A 258 -8.24 -0.07 9.92
CA SER A 258 -7.14 0.74 10.46
C SER A 258 -5.86 0.67 9.61
N VAL A 259 -5.87 -0.17 8.59
CA VAL A 259 -4.77 -0.36 7.64
C VAL A 259 -5.35 -0.25 6.24
N TYR A 260 -4.72 0.57 5.42
CA TYR A 260 -5.11 0.78 4.03
C TYR A 260 -3.93 0.59 3.11
N GLN A 261 -4.23 0.07 1.92
CA GLN A 261 -3.28 -0.14 0.86
C GLN A 261 -3.72 0.59 -0.40
N GLN A 262 -2.82 1.40 -0.95
CA GLN A 262 -2.96 2.10 -2.21
C GLN A 262 -1.78 1.75 -3.11
N LYS A 263 -1.86 2.06 -4.40
CA LYS A 263 -0.75 1.82 -5.33
C LYS A 263 -0.58 2.94 -6.35
N ILE A 264 0.66 3.10 -6.80
CA ILE A 264 1.01 3.96 -7.93
C ILE A 264 1.92 3.20 -8.88
N TYR A 265 1.75 3.47 -10.17
CA TYR A 265 2.59 2.92 -11.22
C TYR A 265 3.43 4.03 -11.85
N VAL A 266 4.72 3.78 -12.00
CA VAL A 266 5.67 4.67 -12.67
C VAL A 266 6.20 3.96 -13.90
N GLU A 267 5.91 4.52 -15.06
CA GLU A 267 6.37 3.99 -16.34
C GLU A 267 7.90 3.95 -16.45
N GLY A 268 8.37 3.06 -17.32
CA GLY A 268 9.77 2.75 -17.48
C GLY A 268 10.62 3.93 -17.94
N ILE A 269 11.90 3.90 -17.55
CA ILE A 269 12.89 4.89 -17.99
C ILE A 269 12.96 4.93 -19.51
N GLY A 270 13.05 6.16 -20.05
CA GLY A 270 13.00 6.40 -21.49
C GLY A 270 11.61 6.34 -22.13
N THR A 271 10.53 6.18 -21.35
CA THR A 271 9.15 6.15 -21.87
C THR A 271 8.28 7.24 -21.24
N GLU A 272 7.24 7.63 -21.95
CA GLU A 272 6.13 8.45 -21.44
C GLU A 272 4.81 7.94 -22.02
N ASN A 273 3.72 8.09 -21.27
CA ASN A 273 2.41 7.62 -21.69
C ASN A 273 1.96 8.32 -22.98
N ASN A 274 1.56 7.51 -23.97
CA ASN A 274 1.06 7.93 -25.28
C ASN A 274 2.06 8.74 -26.12
N LYS A 275 3.36 8.63 -25.84
CA LYS A 275 4.43 9.27 -26.62
C LYS A 275 5.38 8.23 -27.19
N ALA A 276 6.14 8.62 -28.20
CA ALA A 276 7.27 7.82 -28.68
C ALA A 276 8.37 7.78 -27.62
N ASP A 277 9.08 6.67 -27.54
CA ASP A 277 10.12 6.50 -26.54
C ASP A 277 11.37 7.35 -26.83
N SER A 278 12.05 7.77 -25.76
CA SER A 278 13.24 8.61 -25.82
C SER A 278 14.51 7.77 -25.77
N LEU A 279 15.20 7.66 -26.91
CA LEU A 279 16.51 7.00 -26.99
C LEU A 279 17.53 7.62 -26.02
N MET A 280 17.57 8.95 -25.92
CA MET A 280 18.42 9.65 -24.94
C MET A 280 18.03 9.31 -23.50
N GLY A 281 16.73 9.22 -23.20
CA GLY A 281 16.22 8.81 -21.90
C GLY A 281 16.59 7.38 -21.52
N MET A 282 16.54 6.46 -22.49
CA MET A 282 16.96 5.07 -22.31
C MET A 282 18.47 4.91 -22.14
N GLY A 283 19.29 5.79 -22.71
CA GLY A 283 20.76 5.64 -22.69
C GLY A 283 21.44 6.34 -21.51
N LEU A 284 20.91 7.50 -21.10
CA LEU A 284 21.67 8.45 -20.28
C LEU A 284 21.21 8.56 -18.83
N GLY A 285 20.11 7.91 -18.46
CA GLY A 285 19.70 7.69 -17.05
C GLY A 285 19.36 8.92 -16.20
N ASN A 286 19.73 10.14 -16.60
CA ASN A 286 19.62 11.37 -15.77
C ASN A 286 18.88 12.55 -16.46
N TYR A 287 18.33 12.34 -17.65
CA TYR A 287 17.53 13.34 -18.36
C TYR A 287 16.04 13.27 -17.94
N ASP A 288 15.15 13.98 -18.64
CA ASP A 288 13.72 14.15 -18.31
C ASP A 288 12.92 12.85 -18.10
N THR A 289 13.43 11.70 -18.55
CA THR A 289 12.83 10.37 -18.37
C THR A 289 13.75 9.36 -17.66
N GLY A 290 14.81 9.84 -17.02
CA GLY A 290 15.81 9.07 -16.27
C GLY A 290 15.37 8.64 -14.87
N VAL A 291 16.29 7.99 -14.13
CA VAL A 291 16.07 7.48 -12.77
C VAL A 291 15.56 8.57 -11.83
N ILE A 292 16.24 9.72 -11.78
CA ILE A 292 15.85 10.83 -10.90
C ILE A 292 14.46 11.34 -11.27
N ALA A 293 14.22 11.63 -12.55
CA ALA A 293 12.94 12.11 -13.04
C ALA A 293 11.79 11.13 -12.75
N LYS A 294 12.00 9.81 -12.88
CA LYS A 294 11.00 8.80 -12.48
C LYS A 294 10.75 8.79 -10.98
N THR A 295 11.77 9.00 -10.14
CA THR A 295 11.53 9.14 -8.70
C THR A 295 10.79 10.43 -8.34
N ASP A 296 11.05 11.54 -9.04
CA ASP A 296 10.28 12.78 -8.86
C ASP A 296 8.82 12.62 -9.31
N ARG A 297 8.60 11.88 -10.40
CA ARG A 297 7.26 11.46 -10.84
C ARG A 297 6.56 10.63 -9.77
N ALA A 298 7.24 9.68 -9.13
CA ALA A 298 6.72 8.93 -8.00
C ALA A 298 6.30 9.86 -6.84
N VAL A 299 7.11 10.85 -6.48
CA VAL A 299 6.76 11.82 -5.41
C VAL A 299 5.46 12.56 -5.73
N GLN A 300 5.29 13.01 -6.98
CA GLN A 300 4.04 13.66 -7.42
C GLN A 300 2.84 12.70 -7.32
N LEU A 301 2.98 11.48 -7.83
CA LEU A 301 1.92 10.46 -7.79
C LEU A 301 1.55 10.08 -6.34
N ILE A 302 2.53 9.96 -5.45
CA ILE A 302 2.32 9.72 -4.01
C ILE A 302 1.50 10.84 -3.40
N ARG A 303 1.89 12.11 -3.65
CA ARG A 303 1.15 13.27 -3.16
C ARG A 303 -0.30 13.24 -3.61
N ASP A 304 -0.53 13.02 -4.90
CA ASP A 304 -1.86 13.04 -5.49
C ASP A 304 -2.70 11.85 -4.95
N LYS A 305 -2.09 10.68 -4.76
CA LYS A 305 -2.74 9.49 -4.19
C LYS A 305 -3.10 9.67 -2.72
N ILE A 306 -2.22 10.29 -1.94
CA ILE A 306 -2.51 10.65 -0.54
C ILE A 306 -3.65 11.67 -0.49
N ALA A 307 -3.60 12.73 -1.31
CA ALA A 307 -4.66 13.73 -1.35
C ALA A 307 -6.03 13.14 -1.70
N ASP A 308 -6.08 12.24 -2.70
CA ASP A 308 -7.30 11.50 -3.05
C ASP A 308 -7.79 10.63 -1.88
N PHE A 309 -6.89 9.88 -1.24
CA PHE A 309 -7.22 9.07 -0.06
C PHE A 309 -7.78 9.92 1.09
N ILE A 310 -7.14 11.04 1.40
CA ILE A 310 -7.61 11.96 2.45
C ILE A 310 -8.96 12.59 2.09
N SER A 311 -9.20 12.94 0.82
CA SER A 311 -10.48 13.52 0.38
C SER A 311 -11.68 12.59 0.61
N LYS A 312 -11.42 11.27 0.66
CA LYS A 312 -12.40 10.21 0.87
C LYS A 312 -12.60 9.85 2.36
N LEU A 313 -11.84 10.44 3.29
CA LEU A 313 -12.05 10.27 4.72
C LEU A 313 -13.21 11.17 5.18
N HIS A 314 -14.30 10.55 5.62
CA HIS A 314 -15.52 11.26 6.01
C HIS A 314 -15.53 11.78 7.47
N SER A 315 -14.55 11.40 8.31
CA SER A 315 -14.53 11.70 9.75
C SER A 315 -13.41 12.66 10.17
N GLN A 316 -13.75 13.66 10.99
CA GLN A 316 -12.83 14.70 11.47
C GLN A 316 -11.89 14.25 12.61
N GLN A 317 -11.89 12.97 12.97
CA GLN A 317 -11.15 12.41 14.12
C GLN A 317 -10.24 11.25 13.71
N VAL A 318 -9.60 11.38 12.55
CA VAL A 318 -8.64 10.41 12.01
C VAL A 318 -7.21 10.92 12.21
N THR A 319 -6.35 10.03 12.68
CA THR A 319 -4.90 10.25 12.76
C THR A 319 -4.20 9.26 11.84
N ILE A 320 -3.40 9.75 10.90
CA ILE A 320 -2.51 8.90 10.11
C ILE A 320 -1.27 8.61 10.97
N LYS A 321 -1.24 7.40 11.53
CA LYS A 321 -0.16 6.92 12.42
C LYS A 321 1.13 6.66 11.66
N ALA A 322 1.02 6.11 10.45
CA ALA A 322 2.18 5.75 9.64
C ALA A 322 1.88 5.81 8.15
N LEU A 323 2.88 6.24 7.38
CA LEU A 323 2.96 6.09 5.93
C LEU A 323 4.05 5.07 5.62
N GLN A 324 3.69 3.97 4.96
CA GLN A 324 4.58 2.89 4.56
C GLN A 324 4.66 2.79 3.04
N PHE A 325 5.79 2.32 2.54
CA PHE A 325 6.00 2.05 1.12
C PHE A 325 6.42 0.61 0.89
N ASP A 326 5.75 -0.07 -0.05
CA ASP A 326 6.28 -1.28 -0.67
C ASP A 326 6.77 -0.91 -2.05
N VAL A 327 8.08 -0.91 -2.24
CA VAL A 327 8.72 -0.39 -3.44
C VAL A 327 9.18 -1.56 -4.29
N PHE A 328 8.78 -1.56 -5.55
CA PHE A 328 9.15 -2.59 -6.52
C PHE A 328 9.82 -1.95 -7.72
N GLY A 329 10.82 -2.63 -8.29
CA GLY A 329 11.38 -2.16 -9.55
C GLY A 329 12.12 -3.23 -10.34
N PHE A 330 12.13 -3.08 -11.67
CA PHE A 330 12.85 -3.95 -12.59
C PHE A 330 13.90 -3.16 -13.38
N SER A 331 15.09 -3.72 -13.59
CA SER A 331 16.14 -3.12 -14.43
C SER A 331 16.56 -1.75 -13.90
N ARG A 332 16.53 -0.71 -14.74
CA ARG A 332 16.70 0.69 -14.28
C ARG A 332 15.55 1.18 -13.40
N GLY A 333 14.35 0.61 -13.51
CA GLY A 333 13.29 0.80 -12.53
C GLY A 333 13.67 0.30 -11.14
N ALA A 334 14.48 -0.77 -11.04
CA ALA A 334 15.06 -1.20 -9.77
C ALA A 334 16.11 -0.20 -9.25
N ALA A 335 16.88 0.43 -10.13
CA ALA A 335 17.77 1.54 -9.74
C ALA A 335 16.96 2.73 -9.19
N ALA A 336 15.83 3.06 -9.82
CA ALA A 336 14.87 4.06 -9.32
C ALA A 336 14.24 3.65 -7.99
N ALA A 337 13.87 2.38 -7.80
CA ALA A 337 13.36 1.86 -6.54
C ALA A 337 14.38 2.02 -5.39
N ARG A 338 15.65 1.68 -5.64
CA ARG A 338 16.75 1.86 -4.67
C ARG A 338 17.02 3.33 -4.37
N HIS A 339 16.97 4.17 -5.39
CA HIS A 339 17.13 5.61 -5.23
C HIS A 339 15.96 6.22 -4.43
N PHE A 340 14.72 5.83 -4.73
CA PHE A 340 13.54 6.24 -3.99
C PHE A 340 13.61 5.80 -2.52
N ALA A 341 14.00 4.54 -2.26
CA ALA A 341 14.21 4.06 -0.89
C ALA A 341 15.29 4.89 -0.16
N SER A 342 16.35 5.30 -0.87
CA SER A 342 17.36 6.22 -0.32
C SER A 342 16.80 7.60 0.00
N ARG A 343 15.91 8.14 -0.85
CA ARG A 343 15.20 9.41 -0.61
C ARG A 343 14.30 9.33 0.63
N VAL A 344 13.56 8.24 0.81
CA VAL A 344 12.78 7.98 2.03
C VAL A 344 13.68 7.94 3.26
N PHE A 345 14.76 7.15 3.21
CA PHE A 345 15.69 6.96 4.33
C PHE A 345 16.38 8.27 4.74
N GLN A 346 16.77 9.09 3.77
CA GLN A 346 17.47 10.37 3.98
C GLN A 346 16.53 11.54 4.25
N ARG A 347 15.21 11.31 4.25
CA ARG A 347 14.17 12.34 4.44
C ARG A 347 14.30 13.47 3.41
N ASP A 348 14.38 13.07 2.15
CA ASP A 348 14.48 13.98 1.01
C ASP A 348 13.45 15.13 1.12
N PRO A 349 13.87 16.41 1.06
CA PRO A 349 12.98 17.54 1.28
C PRO A 349 11.77 17.59 0.34
N ALA A 350 11.94 17.21 -0.93
CA ALA A 350 10.83 17.20 -1.88
C ALA A 350 9.75 16.19 -1.48
N LEU A 351 10.16 14.99 -1.05
CA LEU A 351 9.23 13.97 -0.55
C LEU A 351 8.58 14.39 0.78
N VAL A 352 9.36 14.94 1.73
CA VAL A 352 8.82 15.44 3.01
C VAL A 352 7.77 16.53 2.78
N ASN A 353 8.06 17.49 1.90
CA ASN A 353 7.15 18.59 1.58
C ASN A 353 5.88 18.07 0.88
N ALA A 354 6.03 17.11 -0.04
CA ALA A 354 4.89 16.48 -0.72
C ALA A 354 3.97 15.74 0.26
N VAL A 355 4.53 14.94 1.17
CA VAL A 355 3.79 14.21 2.20
C VAL A 355 3.11 15.17 3.18
N SER A 356 3.83 16.18 3.66
CA SER A 356 3.30 17.21 4.57
C SER A 356 2.13 17.97 3.95
N ALA A 357 2.27 18.41 2.68
CA ALA A 357 1.20 19.09 1.96
C ALA A 357 -0.03 18.19 1.77
N ALA A 358 0.16 16.92 1.41
CA ALA A 358 -0.94 15.99 1.16
C ALA A 358 -1.70 15.60 2.43
N PHE A 359 -1.04 15.56 3.59
CA PHE A 359 -1.68 15.30 4.89
C PHE A 359 -2.15 16.56 5.63
N SER A 360 -2.09 17.75 5.02
CA SER A 360 -2.41 19.02 5.69
C SER A 360 -3.81 19.08 6.33
N ALA A 361 -4.77 18.29 5.83
CA ALA A 361 -6.13 18.23 6.36
C ALA A 361 -6.32 17.25 7.53
N VAL A 362 -5.30 16.46 7.89
CA VAL A 362 -5.37 15.43 8.93
C VAL A 362 -4.15 15.46 9.86
N THR A 363 -4.27 14.84 11.04
CA THR A 363 -3.10 14.68 11.92
C THR A 363 -2.21 13.56 11.38
N TYR A 364 -0.95 13.84 11.07
CA TYR A 364 0.06 12.85 10.68
C TYR A 364 1.13 12.70 11.78
N GLN A 365 1.33 11.48 12.29
CA GLN A 365 2.30 11.18 13.35
C GLN A 365 3.47 10.29 12.89
N GLY A 366 3.46 9.86 11.63
CA GLY A 366 4.51 9.01 11.07
C GLY A 366 5.81 9.76 10.79
N LYS A 367 6.79 9.04 10.24
CA LYS A 367 8.06 9.63 9.81
C LYS A 367 7.83 10.67 8.69
N PRO A 368 8.51 11.83 8.66
CA PRO A 368 8.19 12.89 7.70
C PRO A 368 8.19 12.48 6.22
N ALA A 369 9.02 11.50 5.84
CA ALA A 369 9.10 10.96 4.48
C ALA A 369 8.51 9.54 4.36
N GLY A 370 7.77 9.06 5.36
CA GLY A 370 7.31 7.67 5.47
C GLY A 370 8.42 6.68 5.83
N GLU A 371 8.15 5.39 5.65
CA GLU A 371 9.12 4.31 5.80
C GLU A 371 8.95 3.22 4.75
N VAL A 372 10.05 2.61 4.29
CA VAL A 372 9.97 1.47 3.36
C VAL A 372 9.75 0.18 4.17
N ARG A 373 8.63 -0.49 3.92
CA ARG A 373 8.30 -1.79 4.49
C ARG A 373 8.98 -2.90 3.70
N PHE A 374 8.77 -2.95 2.39
CA PHE A 374 9.39 -3.92 1.50
C PHE A 374 10.06 -3.25 0.29
N LEU A 375 11.24 -3.74 -0.12
CA LEU A 375 11.91 -3.36 -1.35
C LEU A 375 12.17 -4.61 -2.21
N GLY A 376 11.33 -4.84 -3.21
CA GLY A 376 11.41 -5.98 -4.12
C GLY A 376 11.99 -5.57 -5.47
N ILE A 377 13.22 -5.99 -5.77
CA ILE A 377 13.91 -5.57 -6.99
C ILE A 377 14.23 -6.76 -7.91
N PHE A 378 14.13 -6.52 -9.21
CA PHE A 378 14.43 -7.48 -10.27
C PHE A 378 15.60 -6.94 -11.09
N ASP A 379 16.68 -7.72 -11.12
CA ASP A 379 17.87 -7.54 -11.95
C ASP A 379 18.32 -6.09 -12.13
N THR A 380 18.73 -5.46 -11.01
CA THR A 380 19.07 -4.03 -11.00
C THR A 380 20.20 -3.74 -11.97
N VAL A 381 19.91 -2.90 -12.96
CA VAL A 381 20.89 -2.31 -13.88
C VAL A 381 20.80 -0.82 -13.69
N ALA A 382 21.91 -0.18 -13.29
CA ALA A 382 21.94 1.27 -13.14
C ALA A 382 22.27 1.94 -14.48
N ALA A 383 23.36 1.50 -15.11
CA ALA A 383 23.87 1.94 -16.43
C ALA A 383 23.47 3.39 -16.76
N VAL A 384 23.89 4.31 -15.90
CA VAL A 384 23.78 5.76 -16.09
C VAL A 384 25.11 6.20 -16.69
N GLY A 385 25.26 6.12 -18.01
CA GLY A 385 26.46 6.62 -18.67
C GLY A 385 26.55 8.13 -18.54
N GLY A 386 27.56 8.64 -17.86
CA GLY A 386 27.86 10.06 -17.77
C GLY A 386 28.61 10.55 -19.01
N VAL A 387 28.39 11.79 -19.42
CA VAL A 387 29.19 12.42 -20.49
C VAL A 387 30.68 12.50 -20.11
N GLU A 388 30.98 12.55 -18.80
CA GLU A 388 32.34 12.61 -18.25
C GLU A 388 33.07 11.24 -18.19
N ASP A 389 32.34 10.12 -18.26
CA ASP A 389 32.93 8.75 -18.24
C ASP A 389 32.98 8.09 -19.64
N GLY A 390 32.58 8.82 -20.68
CA GLY A 390 32.53 8.31 -22.06
C GLY A 390 31.33 7.40 -22.32
N PHE A 391 30.24 7.55 -21.58
CA PHE A 391 29.06 6.67 -21.59
C PHE A 391 29.38 5.24 -21.16
N ASN A 392 30.34 5.06 -20.25
CA ASN A 392 30.75 3.75 -19.78
C ASN A 392 29.80 3.27 -18.66
N PRO A 393 28.94 2.26 -18.89
CA PRO A 393 28.03 1.76 -17.85
C PRO A 393 28.71 0.86 -16.80
N HIS A 394 30.03 0.67 -16.86
CA HIS A 394 30.79 -0.35 -16.10
C HIS A 394 31.46 0.14 -14.81
N ASP A 395 31.23 1.36 -14.36
CA ASP A 395 31.75 1.81 -13.08
C ASP A 395 30.63 1.94 -12.03
N SER A 396 31.03 2.10 -10.77
CA SER A 396 30.10 2.42 -9.69
C SER A 396 29.62 3.87 -9.72
N ASN A 397 30.01 4.65 -10.74
CA ASN A 397 29.72 6.06 -10.85
C ASN A 397 28.36 6.24 -11.52
N ASN A 398 27.33 6.44 -10.70
CA ASN A 398 26.00 6.82 -11.19
C ASN A 398 25.70 8.22 -10.65
N PRO A 399 26.12 9.30 -11.36
CA PRO A 399 26.06 10.65 -10.83
C PRO A 399 24.63 11.01 -10.39
N GLY A 400 24.46 11.35 -9.12
CA GLY A 400 23.14 11.71 -8.55
C GLY A 400 22.22 10.52 -8.20
N VAL A 401 22.48 9.31 -8.69
CA VAL A 401 21.68 8.12 -8.39
C VAL A 401 22.27 7.35 -7.22
N ARG A 402 21.48 7.17 -6.17
CA ARG A 402 21.89 6.51 -4.92
C ARG A 402 21.40 5.06 -4.89
N LEU A 403 22.33 4.12 -5.03
CA LEU A 403 22.02 2.69 -5.09
C LEU A 403 22.31 1.94 -3.79
N ALA A 404 23.12 2.50 -2.88
CA ALA A 404 23.48 1.83 -1.64
C ALA A 404 22.26 1.56 -0.75
N LEU A 405 22.19 0.34 -0.19
CA LEU A 405 21.08 -0.10 0.67
C LEU A 405 21.57 -0.35 2.10
N PRO A 406 21.85 0.69 2.90
CA PRO A 406 22.31 0.53 4.28
C PRO A 406 21.26 -0.13 5.17
N ARG A 407 21.69 -0.68 6.31
CA ARG A 407 20.77 -1.24 7.32
C ARG A 407 19.73 -0.19 7.73
N GLY A 408 18.47 -0.59 7.79
CA GLY A 408 17.34 0.28 8.14
C GLY A 408 16.75 1.09 6.97
N ILE A 409 17.26 0.94 5.74
CA ILE A 409 16.65 1.56 4.55
C ILE A 409 15.23 1.05 4.27
N ALA A 410 15.01 -0.25 4.52
CA ALA A 410 13.73 -0.93 4.43
C ALA A 410 13.63 -2.00 5.54
N LYS A 411 12.41 -2.42 5.90
CA LYS A 411 12.25 -3.55 6.85
C LYS A 411 12.70 -4.86 6.21
N GLN A 412 12.44 -5.05 4.92
CA GLN A 412 12.87 -6.19 4.13
C GLN A 412 13.29 -5.75 2.73
N VAL A 413 14.34 -6.37 2.19
CA VAL A 413 14.80 -6.20 0.81
C VAL A 413 14.94 -7.60 0.21
N PHE A 414 14.50 -7.78 -1.03
CA PHE A 414 14.69 -9.02 -1.76
C PHE A 414 15.02 -8.73 -3.22
N HIS A 415 16.07 -9.35 -3.74
CA HIS A 415 16.54 -9.13 -5.11
C HIS A 415 16.59 -10.43 -5.91
N LEU A 416 15.83 -10.50 -7.00
CA LEU A 416 15.95 -11.55 -8.02
C LEU A 416 16.94 -11.14 -9.11
N THR A 417 17.88 -12.00 -9.47
CA THR A 417 18.92 -11.70 -10.48
C THR A 417 18.95 -12.73 -11.61
N ALA A 418 19.31 -12.28 -12.81
CA ALA A 418 19.42 -13.13 -14.00
C ALA A 418 20.75 -13.88 -14.04
N MET A 419 20.70 -15.21 -14.04
CA MET A 419 21.90 -16.06 -14.14
C MET A 419 22.55 -16.01 -15.53
N HIS A 420 21.75 -15.82 -16.58
CA HIS A 420 22.20 -15.93 -17.97
C HIS A 420 22.27 -14.58 -18.70
N GLU A 421 22.16 -13.46 -17.98
CA GLU A 421 22.41 -12.14 -18.56
C GLU A 421 23.92 -11.89 -18.71
N CYS A 422 24.39 -11.81 -19.95
CA CYS A 422 25.81 -11.61 -20.27
C CYS A 422 26.10 -10.39 -21.16
N ARG A 423 25.12 -9.52 -21.42
CA ARG A 423 25.34 -8.33 -22.24
C ARG A 423 26.19 -7.32 -21.48
N TYR A 424 27.14 -6.73 -22.21
CA TYR A 424 28.03 -5.68 -21.71
C TYR A 424 27.26 -4.55 -20.99
N ASN A 425 26.21 -4.02 -21.62
CA ASN A 425 25.45 -2.88 -21.10
C ASN A 425 24.51 -3.20 -19.91
N PHE A 426 24.34 -4.47 -19.52
CA PHE A 426 23.39 -4.91 -18.49
C PHE A 426 24.13 -5.38 -17.24
N CYS A 427 24.97 -4.50 -16.69
CA CYS A 427 25.74 -4.80 -15.50
C CYS A 427 24.88 -4.84 -14.23
N LEU A 428 24.85 -6.01 -13.60
CA LEU A 428 24.14 -6.23 -12.36
C LEU A 428 24.72 -5.39 -11.22
N ASN A 429 23.86 -4.62 -10.56
CA ASN A 429 24.15 -3.94 -9.31
C ASN A 429 23.67 -4.83 -8.15
N SER A 430 24.50 -5.79 -7.73
CA SER A 430 24.16 -6.78 -6.71
C SER A 430 23.94 -6.17 -5.31
N VAL A 431 23.12 -6.83 -4.50
CA VAL A 431 22.93 -6.56 -3.06
C VAL A 431 23.45 -7.70 -2.17
N LYS A 432 24.08 -8.72 -2.79
CA LYS A 432 24.64 -9.88 -2.12
C LYS A 432 25.61 -9.48 -1.01
N GLY A 433 25.54 -10.19 0.10
CA GLY A 433 26.32 -9.91 1.31
C GLY A 433 25.69 -8.89 2.26
N HIS A 434 24.68 -8.13 1.81
CA HIS A 434 23.95 -7.17 2.65
C HIS A 434 22.46 -7.49 2.78
N TRP A 435 21.85 -8.00 1.72
CA TRP A 435 20.43 -8.37 1.67
C TRP A 435 20.22 -9.71 0.95
N PRO A 436 19.08 -10.39 1.19
CA PRO A 436 18.69 -11.56 0.42
C PRO A 436 18.69 -11.30 -1.09
N GLU A 437 19.48 -12.07 -1.81
CA GLU A 437 19.58 -12.07 -3.26
C GLU A 437 19.48 -13.51 -3.77
N LEU A 438 18.59 -13.76 -4.73
CA LEU A 438 18.38 -15.07 -5.33
C LEU A 438 18.59 -14.98 -6.85
N SER A 439 19.60 -15.70 -7.32
CA SER A 439 19.87 -15.83 -8.75
C SER A 439 19.02 -16.94 -9.35
N LEU A 440 18.32 -16.64 -10.44
CA LEU A 440 17.41 -17.55 -11.12
C LEU A 440 17.82 -17.77 -12.58
N PRO A 441 17.55 -18.96 -13.16
CA PRO A 441 17.78 -19.22 -14.57
C PRO A 441 17.00 -18.25 -15.46
N GLY A 442 17.68 -17.67 -16.45
CA GLY A 442 17.09 -16.76 -17.45
C GLY A 442 17.97 -15.53 -17.70
N ALA A 443 17.69 -14.84 -18.79
CA ALA A 443 18.24 -13.52 -19.11
C ALA A 443 17.46 -12.41 -18.36
N HIS A 444 17.86 -11.15 -18.57
CA HIS A 444 17.31 -10.00 -17.85
C HIS A 444 15.77 -9.94 -17.80
N SER A 445 15.12 -10.07 -18.97
CA SER A 445 13.66 -10.00 -19.09
C SER A 445 12.96 -11.33 -18.83
N ASP A 446 13.68 -12.45 -18.68
CA ASP A 446 13.08 -13.68 -18.13
C ASP A 446 12.79 -13.52 -16.64
N ILE A 447 13.65 -12.78 -15.93
CA ILE A 447 13.46 -12.47 -14.51
C ILE A 447 12.50 -11.30 -14.32
N GLY A 448 12.67 -10.24 -15.11
CA GLY A 448 11.86 -9.03 -15.01
C GLY A 448 10.52 -9.06 -15.73
N GLY A 449 10.31 -10.01 -16.65
CA GLY A 449 9.25 -9.97 -17.65
C GLY A 449 9.55 -8.98 -18.79
N GLY A 450 8.60 -8.84 -19.72
CA GLY A 450 8.72 -7.93 -20.87
C GLY A 450 8.93 -8.61 -22.22
N TYR A 451 9.17 -9.92 -22.24
CA TYR A 451 9.05 -10.71 -23.49
C TYR A 451 7.58 -10.95 -23.83
N ASN A 452 7.27 -11.04 -25.13
CA ASN A 452 5.96 -11.50 -25.60
C ASN A 452 5.78 -13.00 -25.30
N ALA A 453 4.57 -13.51 -25.49
CA ALA A 453 4.27 -14.93 -25.24
C ALA A 453 5.15 -15.89 -26.05
N LYS A 454 5.62 -15.45 -27.22
CA LYS A 454 6.59 -16.15 -28.06
C LYS A 454 7.49 -15.12 -28.72
N GLU A 455 8.80 -15.36 -28.67
CA GLU A 455 9.82 -14.54 -29.31
C GLU A 455 10.62 -15.42 -30.27
N THR A 456 11.06 -14.85 -31.39
CA THR A 456 11.91 -15.54 -32.37
C THR A 456 13.32 -15.00 -32.26
N GLU A 457 14.27 -15.88 -31.94
CA GLU A 457 15.69 -15.52 -31.82
C GLU A 457 16.46 -15.92 -33.08
N TYR A 458 16.93 -14.93 -33.82
CA TYR A 458 17.94 -15.09 -34.88
C TYR A 458 19.08 -14.12 -34.57
N LEU A 459 20.13 -14.62 -33.93
CA LEU A 459 21.16 -13.81 -33.28
C LEU A 459 22.56 -14.21 -33.75
N PHE A 460 23.38 -13.20 -34.07
CA PHE A 460 24.82 -13.40 -34.19
C PHE A 460 25.44 -13.56 -32.81
N LEU A 461 25.81 -14.79 -32.46
CA LEU A 461 26.48 -15.11 -31.19
C LEU A 461 27.97 -14.74 -31.20
N THR A 462 28.52 -14.50 -32.39
CA THR A 462 29.89 -14.05 -32.64
C THR A 462 29.88 -12.83 -33.54
N ARG A 463 30.88 -11.96 -33.42
CA ARG A 463 30.99 -10.78 -34.30
C ARG A 463 31.22 -11.24 -35.75
N PRO A 464 30.39 -10.84 -36.73
CA PRO A 464 30.64 -11.13 -38.13
C PRO A 464 32.01 -10.57 -38.57
N GLU A 465 32.79 -11.39 -39.24
CA GLU A 465 34.10 -11.03 -39.80
C GLU A 465 34.02 -11.07 -41.32
N ILE A 466 34.84 -10.25 -41.98
CA ILE A 466 34.80 -10.06 -43.42
C ILE A 466 36.18 -10.29 -44.01
N GLU A 467 36.26 -11.01 -45.13
CA GLU A 467 37.49 -11.24 -45.91
C GLU A 467 37.19 -11.12 -47.41
N THR A 468 38.13 -10.55 -48.17
CA THR A 468 38.05 -10.56 -49.64
C THR A 468 38.94 -11.66 -50.20
N ARG A 469 38.37 -12.51 -51.06
CA ARG A 469 39.06 -13.66 -51.68
C ARG A 469 38.70 -13.78 -53.17
N PRO A 470 39.48 -14.53 -53.96
CA PRO A 470 39.05 -14.90 -55.31
C PRO A 470 37.69 -15.59 -55.30
N GLU A 471 36.84 -15.27 -56.27
CA GLU A 471 35.48 -15.81 -56.40
C GLU A 471 35.46 -17.35 -56.40
N SER A 472 36.50 -17.97 -56.95
CA SER A 472 36.67 -19.42 -57.02
C SER A 472 36.88 -20.12 -55.68
N VAL A 473 37.21 -19.41 -54.60
CA VAL A 473 37.44 -20.00 -53.28
C VAL A 473 36.10 -20.23 -52.59
N PRO A 474 35.73 -21.48 -52.20
CA PRO A 474 34.50 -21.72 -51.44
C PRO A 474 34.49 -20.97 -50.09
N ASP A 475 33.32 -20.48 -49.66
CA ASP A 475 33.18 -19.70 -48.42
C ASP A 475 33.71 -20.47 -47.20
N SER A 476 33.43 -21.78 -47.16
CA SER A 476 33.91 -22.69 -46.11
C SER A 476 35.44 -22.79 -45.99
N GLU A 477 36.16 -22.38 -47.03
CA GLU A 477 37.62 -22.35 -47.06
C GLU A 477 38.23 -21.01 -46.67
N THR A 478 37.41 -19.97 -46.50
CA THR A 478 37.88 -18.65 -46.06
C THR A 478 38.39 -18.69 -44.62
N ARG A 479 39.26 -17.73 -44.27
CA ARG A 479 39.78 -17.62 -42.91
C ARG A 479 38.65 -17.28 -41.94
N VAL A 480 37.75 -16.39 -42.35
CA VAL A 480 36.64 -15.88 -41.52
C VAL A 480 35.62 -16.98 -41.22
N TYR A 481 35.26 -17.82 -42.20
CA TYR A 481 34.38 -18.97 -41.95
C TYR A 481 35.00 -19.97 -40.98
N ARG A 482 36.27 -20.36 -41.22
CA ARG A 482 36.96 -21.29 -40.32
C ARG A 482 37.10 -20.73 -38.90
N HIS A 483 37.33 -19.42 -38.78
CA HIS A 483 37.41 -18.76 -37.48
C HIS A 483 36.05 -18.76 -36.77
N ALA A 484 34.96 -18.41 -37.47
CA ALA A 484 33.60 -18.48 -36.95
C ALA A 484 33.21 -19.90 -36.51
N ALA A 485 33.57 -20.93 -37.30
CA ALA A 485 33.34 -22.33 -36.95
C ALA A 485 34.10 -22.76 -35.67
N VAL A 486 35.30 -22.24 -35.43
CA VAL A 486 36.05 -22.46 -34.18
C VAL A 486 35.39 -21.73 -33.02
N GLN A 487 34.94 -20.48 -33.21
CA GLN A 487 34.23 -19.72 -32.17
C GLN A 487 32.91 -20.40 -31.79
N ALA A 488 32.13 -20.88 -32.77
CA ALA A 488 30.88 -21.60 -32.54
C ALA A 488 31.07 -22.84 -31.65
N ARG A 489 32.13 -23.61 -31.87
CA ARG A 489 32.45 -24.76 -31.00
C ARG A 489 32.77 -24.34 -29.56
N ARG A 490 33.44 -23.21 -29.38
CA ARG A 490 33.77 -22.67 -28.05
C ARG A 490 32.56 -22.17 -27.29
N LEU A 491 31.49 -21.75 -27.96
CA LEU A 491 30.27 -21.28 -27.28
C LEU A 491 29.63 -22.36 -26.40
N LEU A 492 29.81 -23.64 -26.74
CA LEU A 492 29.35 -24.78 -25.93
C LEU A 492 30.07 -24.89 -24.57
N ASP A 493 31.26 -24.28 -24.45
CA ASP A 493 32.03 -24.26 -23.21
C ASP A 493 31.71 -23.02 -22.34
N TYR A 494 30.94 -22.05 -22.86
CA TYR A 494 30.59 -20.83 -22.12
C TYR A 494 29.45 -21.12 -21.13
N PRO A 495 29.66 -21.02 -19.80
CA PRO A 495 28.67 -21.46 -18.81
C PRO A 495 27.31 -20.76 -18.89
N VAL A 496 27.27 -19.52 -19.40
CA VAL A 496 26.04 -18.74 -19.54
C VAL A 496 25.21 -19.20 -20.74
N LEU A 497 25.85 -19.51 -21.87
CA LEU A 497 25.17 -19.87 -23.11
C LEU A 497 24.97 -21.38 -23.25
N ALA A 498 25.89 -22.19 -22.74
CA ALA A 498 25.87 -23.64 -22.87
C ALA A 498 24.52 -24.30 -22.47
N PRO A 499 23.82 -23.86 -21.42
CA PRO A 499 22.49 -24.39 -21.09
C PRO A 499 21.38 -24.02 -22.08
N LEU A 500 21.55 -22.92 -22.82
CA LEU A 500 20.57 -22.37 -23.75
C LEU A 500 20.75 -22.91 -25.17
N LEU A 501 21.99 -23.12 -25.62
CA LEU A 501 22.29 -23.53 -27.00
C LEU A 501 21.53 -24.77 -27.52
N PRO A 502 21.26 -25.83 -26.71
CA PRO A 502 20.52 -27.00 -27.18
C PRO A 502 19.05 -26.76 -27.54
N SER A 503 18.46 -25.61 -27.16
CA SER A 503 17.06 -25.30 -27.47
C SER A 503 16.85 -24.76 -28.90
N GLY A 504 17.93 -24.37 -29.58
CA GLY A 504 17.91 -23.80 -30.92
C GLY A 504 18.79 -24.54 -31.92
N VAL A 505 18.99 -23.93 -33.09
CA VAL A 505 19.89 -24.44 -34.12
C VAL A 505 21.07 -23.49 -34.25
N MET A 506 22.24 -23.91 -33.79
CA MET A 506 23.48 -23.15 -33.94
C MET A 506 24.13 -23.48 -35.30
N GLN A 507 24.30 -22.48 -36.16
CA GLN A 507 24.92 -22.64 -37.48
C GLN A 507 26.05 -21.62 -37.68
N THR A 508 27.05 -22.00 -38.49
CA THR A 508 28.04 -21.06 -39.03
C THR A 508 27.55 -20.64 -40.40
N GLU A 509 27.13 -19.38 -40.51
CA GLU A 509 26.59 -18.80 -41.73
C GLU A 509 27.64 -17.91 -42.41
N SER A 510 27.58 -17.85 -43.74
CA SER A 510 28.34 -16.91 -44.57
C SER A 510 27.43 -16.32 -45.63
N ASP A 511 27.74 -15.11 -46.05
CA ASP A 511 27.13 -14.43 -47.18
C ASP A 511 28.27 -13.84 -48.04
N ALA A 512 28.07 -13.69 -49.34
CA ALA A 512 29.11 -13.22 -50.25
C ALA A 512 28.61 -12.11 -51.17
N ASP A 513 29.34 -10.99 -51.22
CA ASP A 513 29.15 -9.97 -52.26
C ASP A 513 30.17 -10.18 -53.38
N ASP A 514 29.67 -10.68 -54.52
CA ASP A 514 30.47 -10.97 -55.72
C ASP A 514 30.75 -9.72 -56.57
N ARG A 515 30.25 -8.53 -56.18
CA ARG A 515 30.47 -7.26 -56.90
C ARG A 515 31.78 -6.58 -56.51
N MET A 516 32.81 -7.36 -56.24
CA MET A 516 34.12 -6.83 -55.86
C MET A 516 34.97 -6.51 -57.10
N PRO A 517 35.75 -5.41 -57.08
CA PRO A 517 36.71 -5.13 -58.14
C PRO A 517 37.68 -6.30 -58.31
N GLN A 518 38.08 -6.56 -59.56
CA GLN A 518 39.14 -7.53 -59.85
C GLN A 518 40.44 -7.14 -59.13
N ASP A 519 41.24 -8.14 -58.79
CA ASP A 519 42.58 -7.87 -58.26
C ASP A 519 43.52 -7.28 -59.34
N ARG A 520 44.75 -6.94 -58.94
CA ARG A 520 45.76 -6.39 -59.85
C ARG A 520 46.18 -7.32 -60.99
N TYR A 521 45.75 -8.58 -60.97
CA TYR A 521 46.03 -9.61 -61.97
C TYR A 521 44.81 -9.94 -62.83
N GLY A 522 43.66 -9.26 -62.63
CA GLY A 522 42.42 -9.50 -63.36
C GLY A 522 41.56 -10.64 -62.79
N THR A 523 41.88 -11.15 -61.60
CA THR A 523 41.11 -12.24 -60.96
C THR A 523 39.83 -11.70 -60.34
N ALA A 524 38.69 -12.29 -60.68
CA ALA A 524 37.41 -11.98 -60.03
C ALA A 524 37.48 -12.26 -58.52
N GLN A 525 36.91 -11.35 -57.73
CA GLN A 525 36.94 -11.40 -56.27
C GLN A 525 35.51 -11.45 -55.73
N LYS A 526 35.37 -11.95 -54.51
CA LYS A 526 34.17 -11.81 -53.69
C LYS A 526 34.55 -11.37 -52.28
N ARG A 527 33.61 -10.76 -51.57
CA ARG A 527 33.73 -10.41 -50.16
C ARG A 527 32.82 -11.33 -49.37
N VAL A 528 33.42 -12.23 -48.60
CA VAL A 528 32.76 -13.19 -47.70
C VAL A 528 32.75 -12.65 -46.28
#